data_AF-A0A954IM87-F1
#
_entry.id   AF-A0A954IM87-F1
#
_cell.length_a   1.000
_cell.length_b   1.000
_cell.length_c   1.000
_cell.angle_alpha   90.00
_cell.angle_beta   90.00
_cell.angle_gamma   90.00
#
_symmetry.space_group_name_H-M   'P 1'
#
loop_
_entity.id
_entity.type
_entity.pdbx_description
1 polymer ?
#
loop_
_entity_poly.entity_id
_entity_poly.type
_entity_poly.pdbx_seq_one_letter_code
_entity_poly.pdbx_strand_id
1 'polypeptide(L)'
;RSHWSFQPISKPAVPAVQHADQVQSPIDAFLLRKLEPHQLAFSDPANRETLIRRVYFDLIGLPPSPEAVDAFVRAESGDAWSALVEDLLASPQYGERWGRHWLDVVGYADSNGYSEKDSERPWAFKYRDYVVRSFNADKPWNQFLTEQIAGDELLTPPYENLTPDQADCLTATGFLRMIPDGTGDGGVDQ
;
A
#
# COMPACT_ATOMS: atom_id res chain seq x y z
N ARG A 1 32.74 -11.95 -3.50
CA ARG A 1 31.34 -12.38 -3.24
C ARG A 1 30.49 -11.82 -4.37
N SER A 2 29.74 -12.65 -5.09
CA SER A 2 28.74 -12.17 -6.06
C SER A 2 27.47 -11.78 -5.30
N HIS A 3 27.09 -10.50 -5.35
CA HIS A 3 25.88 -10.01 -4.68
C HIS A 3 24.63 -10.45 -5.47
N TRP A 4 23.63 -10.97 -4.76
CA TRP A 4 22.39 -11.50 -5.35
C TRP A 4 21.63 -10.46 -6.19
N SER A 5 21.72 -9.17 -5.83
CA SER A 5 21.04 -8.06 -6.51
C SER A 5 21.61 -7.72 -7.90
N PHE A 6 22.82 -8.19 -8.22
CA PHE A 6 23.45 -7.99 -9.54
C PHE A 6 23.43 -9.25 -10.41
N GLN A 7 22.72 -10.30 -9.98
CA GLN A 7 22.56 -11.53 -10.76
C GLN A 7 21.27 -11.47 -11.59
N PRO A 8 21.25 -12.10 -12.79
CA PRO A 8 20.03 -12.20 -13.58
C PRO A 8 18.89 -12.85 -12.80
N ILE A 9 17.68 -12.30 -12.92
CA ILE A 9 16.46 -12.90 -12.36
C ILE A 9 16.16 -14.16 -13.16
N SER A 10 15.99 -15.29 -12.49
CA SER A 10 15.57 -16.56 -13.10
C SER A 10 14.19 -16.96 -12.56
N LYS A 11 13.39 -17.62 -13.41
CA LYS A 11 12.14 -18.26 -13.00
C LYS A 11 12.43 -19.72 -12.68
N PRO A 12 12.62 -20.11 -11.40
CA PRO A 12 12.91 -21.48 -11.05
C PRO A 12 11.71 -22.38 -11.36
N ALA A 13 11.98 -23.64 -11.68
CA ALA A 13 10.92 -24.65 -11.77
C ALA A 13 10.24 -24.84 -10.42
N VAL A 14 8.91 -24.97 -10.44
CA VAL A 14 8.11 -25.28 -9.25
C VAL A 14 8.51 -26.68 -8.75
N PRO A 15 8.87 -26.84 -7.47
CA PRO A 15 9.33 -28.12 -6.96
C PRO A 15 8.17 -29.13 -6.85
N ALA A 16 8.47 -30.41 -7.06
CA ALA A 16 7.57 -31.48 -6.67
C ALA A 16 7.64 -31.67 -5.14
N VAL A 17 6.48 -31.81 -4.51
CA VAL A 17 6.31 -31.98 -3.04
C VAL A 17 5.39 -33.16 -2.78
N GLN A 18 5.47 -33.75 -1.58
CA GLN A 18 4.68 -34.92 -1.22
C GLN A 18 3.19 -34.56 -1.06
N HIS A 19 2.90 -33.41 -0.46
CA HIS A 19 1.53 -32.92 -0.20
C HIS A 19 1.07 -31.98 -1.32
N ALA A 20 1.07 -32.47 -2.56
CA ALA A 20 0.69 -31.68 -3.73
C ALA A 20 -0.79 -31.21 -3.70
N ASP A 21 -1.64 -31.89 -2.93
CA ASP A 21 -3.03 -31.53 -2.66
C ASP A 21 -3.19 -30.22 -1.87
N GLN A 22 -2.17 -29.81 -1.12
CA GLN A 22 -2.15 -28.56 -0.35
C GLN A 22 -1.65 -27.35 -1.16
N VAL A 23 -1.21 -27.55 -2.41
CA VAL A 23 -0.64 -26.49 -3.26
C VAL A 23 -1.77 -25.74 -3.98
N GLN A 24 -2.07 -24.52 -3.54
CA GLN A 24 -3.04 -23.64 -4.21
C GLN A 24 -2.39 -22.67 -5.19
N SER A 25 -1.14 -22.29 -4.90
CA SER A 25 -0.29 -21.45 -5.74
C SER A 25 1.11 -22.06 -5.87
N PRO A 26 1.88 -21.71 -6.93
CA PRO A 26 3.26 -22.16 -7.05
C PRO A 26 4.15 -21.86 -5.84
N ILE A 27 3.84 -20.80 -5.08
CA ILE A 27 4.58 -20.39 -3.88
C ILE A 27 4.47 -21.46 -2.79
N ASP A 28 3.29 -22.08 -2.66
CA ASP A 28 3.02 -23.09 -1.62
C ASP A 28 3.93 -24.31 -1.78
N ALA A 29 4.22 -24.71 -3.03
CA ALA A 29 5.17 -25.79 -3.30
C ALA A 29 6.59 -25.45 -2.83
N PHE A 30 7.02 -24.18 -2.94
CA PHE A 30 8.32 -23.76 -2.40
C PHE A 30 8.35 -23.75 -0.87
N LEU A 31 7.22 -23.44 -0.21
CA LEU A 31 7.08 -23.52 1.24
C LEU A 31 7.09 -24.98 1.71
N LEU A 32 6.28 -25.85 1.10
CA LEU A 32 6.20 -27.27 1.43
C LEU A 32 7.53 -27.98 1.22
N ARG A 33 8.27 -27.66 0.14
CA ARG A 33 9.64 -28.16 -0.07
C ARG A 33 10.55 -27.91 1.14
N LYS A 34 10.33 -26.83 1.89
CA LYS A 34 11.08 -26.51 3.11
C LYS A 34 10.49 -27.17 4.35
N LEU A 35 9.18 -27.31 4.46
CA LEU A 35 8.49 -27.86 5.64
C LEU A 35 8.57 -29.39 5.73
N GLU A 36 8.38 -30.10 4.60
CA GLU A 36 8.28 -31.56 4.56
C GLU A 36 9.52 -32.29 5.13
N PRO A 37 10.77 -31.88 4.85
CA PRO A 37 11.96 -32.50 5.46
C PRO A 37 12.01 -32.39 6.98
N HIS A 38 11.30 -31.42 7.56
CA HIS A 38 11.16 -31.21 8.99
C HIS A 38 9.91 -31.87 9.57
N GLN A 39 9.18 -32.67 8.78
CA GLN A 39 7.91 -33.29 9.17
C GLN A 39 6.86 -32.24 9.57
N LEU A 40 6.92 -31.06 8.95
CA LEU A 40 5.94 -29.99 9.12
C LEU A 40 5.04 -29.90 7.89
N ALA A 41 3.83 -29.38 8.11
CA ALA A 41 2.84 -29.06 7.07
C ALA A 41 2.30 -27.64 7.32
N PHE A 42 1.39 -27.18 6.46
CA PHE A 42 0.66 -25.95 6.74
C PHE A 42 -0.21 -26.09 7.98
N SER A 43 -0.41 -24.97 8.68
CA SER A 43 -1.40 -24.90 9.76
C SER A 43 -2.81 -24.93 9.18
N ASP A 44 -3.75 -25.43 9.97
CA ASP A 44 -5.16 -25.42 9.60
C ASP A 44 -5.63 -23.99 9.30
N PRO A 45 -6.52 -23.80 8.30
CA PRO A 45 -7.14 -22.51 8.04
C PRO A 45 -7.85 -21.96 9.28
N ALA A 46 -7.77 -20.64 9.46
CA ALA A 46 -8.51 -19.99 10.53
C ALA A 46 -10.03 -20.10 10.30
N ASN A 47 -10.81 -20.10 11.38
CA ASN A 47 -12.28 -20.07 11.30
C ASN A 47 -12.77 -18.76 10.65
N ARG A 48 -14.02 -18.77 10.16
CA ARG A 48 -14.60 -17.66 9.38
C ARG A 48 -14.60 -16.35 10.17
N GLU A 49 -14.91 -16.41 11.46
CA GLU A 49 -14.94 -15.27 12.38
C GLU A 49 -13.56 -14.62 12.52
N THR A 50 -12.51 -15.44 12.60
CA THR A 50 -11.13 -14.96 12.67
C THR A 50 -10.69 -14.37 11.33
N LEU A 51 -11.05 -15.02 10.22
CA LEU A 51 -10.68 -14.58 8.87
C LEU A 51 -11.27 -13.21 8.55
N ILE A 52 -12.58 -13.00 8.75
CA ILE A 52 -13.21 -11.70 8.49
C ILE A 52 -12.61 -10.60 9.36
N ARG A 53 -12.36 -10.89 10.65
CA ARG A 53 -11.75 -9.90 11.54
C ARG A 53 -10.36 -9.48 11.04
N ARG A 54 -9.51 -10.44 10.67
CA ARG A 54 -8.15 -10.16 10.19
C ARG A 54 -8.16 -9.34 8.92
N VAL A 55 -8.90 -9.76 7.89
CA VAL A 55 -8.89 -9.09 6.58
C VAL A 55 -9.41 -7.65 6.66
N TYR A 56 -10.40 -7.39 7.51
CA TYR A 56 -10.89 -6.03 7.76
C TYR A 56 -9.81 -5.12 8.37
N PHE A 57 -9.09 -5.59 9.39
CA PHE A 57 -7.99 -4.82 9.98
C PHE A 57 -6.80 -4.66 9.03
N ASP A 58 -6.51 -5.69 8.23
CA ASP A 58 -5.38 -5.69 7.31
C ASP A 58 -5.63 -4.72 6.15
N LEU A 59 -6.81 -4.79 5.51
CA LEU A 59 -7.12 -4.02 4.31
C LEU A 59 -7.56 -2.59 4.61
N ILE A 60 -8.44 -2.39 5.59
CA ILE A 60 -9.04 -1.08 5.86
C ILE A 60 -8.79 -0.54 7.27
N GLY A 61 -8.12 -1.31 8.14
CA GLY A 61 -7.73 -0.86 9.48
C GLY A 61 -8.85 -0.75 10.51
N LEU A 62 -10.08 -1.16 10.16
CA LEU A 62 -11.27 -1.07 11.00
C LEU A 62 -11.82 -2.47 11.30
N PRO A 63 -12.51 -2.70 12.43
CA PRO A 63 -13.20 -3.97 12.67
C PRO A 63 -14.42 -4.13 11.73
N PRO A 64 -14.83 -5.37 11.42
CA PRO A 64 -16.10 -5.61 10.73
C PRO A 64 -17.29 -5.25 11.63
N SER A 65 -18.42 -4.89 11.01
CA SER A 65 -19.69 -4.77 11.74
C SER A 65 -20.25 -6.14 12.11
N PRO A 66 -21.09 -6.25 13.16
CA PRO A 66 -21.75 -7.52 13.50
C PRO A 66 -22.53 -8.13 12.32
N GLU A 67 -23.18 -7.29 11.52
CA GLU A 67 -23.97 -7.73 10.35
C GLU A 67 -23.06 -8.28 9.24
N ALA A 68 -21.90 -7.66 9.01
CA ALA A 68 -20.92 -8.16 8.05
C ALA A 68 -20.34 -9.51 8.49
N VAL A 69 -20.08 -9.68 9.80
CA VAL A 69 -19.66 -10.98 10.36
C VAL A 69 -20.73 -12.04 10.15
N ASP A 70 -21.97 -11.76 10.53
CA ASP A 70 -23.08 -12.70 10.36
C ASP A 70 -23.29 -13.09 8.89
N ALA A 71 -23.26 -12.10 7.98
CA ALA A 71 -23.41 -12.33 6.55
C ALA A 71 -22.28 -13.22 6.01
N PHE A 72 -21.02 -12.91 6.35
CA PHE A 72 -19.89 -13.71 5.90
C PHE A 72 -19.91 -15.11 6.52
N VAL A 73 -20.15 -15.27 7.83
CA VAL A 73 -20.14 -16.58 8.50
C VAL A 73 -21.21 -17.51 7.91
N ARG A 74 -22.39 -16.97 7.56
CA ARG A 74 -23.52 -17.74 7.02
C ARG A 74 -23.48 -17.91 5.49
N ALA A 75 -22.57 -17.24 4.79
CA ALA A 75 -22.47 -17.36 3.35
C ALA A 75 -22.05 -18.79 2.94
N GLU A 76 -22.93 -19.46 2.20
CA GLU A 76 -22.72 -20.81 1.67
C GLU A 76 -21.99 -20.82 0.32
N SER A 77 -21.87 -19.66 -0.34
CA SER A 77 -21.23 -19.56 -1.64
C SER A 77 -19.71 -19.75 -1.54
N GLY A 78 -19.14 -20.48 -2.51
CA GLY A 78 -17.69 -20.74 -2.57
C GLY A 78 -16.84 -19.49 -2.84
N ASP A 79 -17.45 -18.40 -3.26
CA ASP A 79 -16.81 -17.12 -3.60
C ASP A 79 -16.92 -16.06 -2.49
N ALA A 80 -17.59 -16.34 -1.38
CA ALA A 80 -17.85 -15.37 -0.31
C ALA A 80 -16.58 -14.68 0.22
N TRP A 81 -15.46 -15.41 0.27
CA TRP A 81 -14.17 -14.85 0.68
C TRP A 81 -13.61 -13.87 -0.35
N SER A 82 -13.60 -14.25 -1.63
CA SER A 82 -13.10 -13.39 -2.70
C SER A 82 -13.95 -12.14 -2.87
N ALA A 83 -15.28 -12.27 -2.79
CA ALA A 83 -16.20 -11.13 -2.84
C ALA A 83 -15.96 -10.16 -1.68
N LEU A 84 -15.80 -10.67 -0.45
CA LEU A 84 -15.47 -9.84 0.71
C LEU A 84 -14.15 -9.08 0.52
N VAL A 85 -13.11 -9.75 0.02
CA VAL A 85 -11.81 -9.11 -0.24
C VAL A 85 -11.95 -8.01 -1.30
N GLU A 86 -12.68 -8.27 -2.39
CA GLU A 86 -12.92 -7.29 -3.45
C GLU A 86 -13.66 -6.05 -2.92
N ASP A 87 -14.71 -6.25 -2.12
CA ASP A 87 -15.46 -5.15 -1.50
C ASP A 87 -14.58 -4.28 -0.58
N LEU A 88 -13.66 -4.91 0.17
CA LEU A 88 -12.71 -4.22 1.03
C LEU A 88 -11.61 -3.51 0.25
N LEU A 89 -11.17 -4.04 -0.90
CA LEU A 89 -10.21 -3.37 -1.78
C LEU A 89 -10.85 -2.15 -2.47
N ALA A 90 -12.14 -2.22 -2.80
CA ALA A 90 -12.90 -1.12 -3.40
C ALA A 90 -13.35 -0.04 -2.39
N SER A 91 -13.22 -0.32 -1.08
CA SER A 91 -13.59 0.60 -0.01
C SER A 91 -12.66 1.83 0.02
N PRO A 92 -13.18 3.06 0.21
CA PRO A 92 -12.34 4.26 0.25
C PRO A 92 -11.34 4.25 1.42
N GLN A 93 -11.64 3.51 2.50
CA GLN A 93 -10.75 3.31 3.63
C GLN A 93 -9.50 2.50 3.28
N TYR A 94 -9.51 1.74 2.18
CA TYR A 94 -8.32 1.02 1.71
C TYR A 94 -7.16 1.98 1.43
N GLY A 95 -7.41 3.03 0.66
CA GLY A 95 -6.42 4.06 0.34
C GLY A 95 -5.99 4.87 1.55
N GLU A 96 -6.87 5.09 2.53
CA GLU A 96 -6.51 5.73 3.81
C GLU A 96 -5.54 4.83 4.60
N ARG A 97 -5.85 3.53 4.69
CA ARG A 97 -5.05 2.54 5.41
C ARG A 97 -3.67 2.35 4.77
N TRP A 98 -3.63 2.10 3.47
CA TRP A 98 -2.40 1.81 2.74
C TRP A 98 -1.60 3.06 2.39
N GLY A 99 -2.28 4.17 2.09
CA GLY A 99 -1.65 5.47 1.87
C GLY A 99 -0.83 5.93 3.07
N ARG A 100 -1.29 5.66 4.31
CA ARG A 100 -0.52 5.96 5.53
C ARG A 100 0.88 5.31 5.52
N HIS A 101 1.01 4.06 5.06
CA HIS A 101 2.31 3.40 5.01
C HIS A 101 3.27 4.09 4.04
N TRP A 102 2.76 4.59 2.91
CA TRP A 102 3.57 5.40 2.00
C TRP A 102 3.94 6.75 2.62
N LEU A 103 2.97 7.42 3.26
CA LEU A 103 3.17 8.71 3.92
C LEU A 103 4.21 8.62 5.05
N ASP A 104 4.25 7.51 5.79
CA ASP A 104 5.29 7.22 6.79
C ASP A 104 6.68 7.12 6.12
N VAL A 105 6.79 6.44 4.97
CA VAL A 105 8.06 6.25 4.25
C VAL A 105 8.62 7.57 3.71
N VAL A 106 7.75 8.43 3.18
CA VAL A 106 8.17 9.71 2.59
C VAL A 106 8.34 10.83 3.62
N GLY A 107 8.09 10.55 4.91
CA GLY A 107 8.24 11.51 5.99
C GLY A 107 7.18 12.60 5.97
N TYR A 108 5.95 12.27 5.54
CA TYR A 108 4.85 13.23 5.53
C TYR A 108 4.62 13.85 6.91
N ALA A 109 4.54 15.17 6.95
CA ALA A 109 4.13 15.93 8.12
C ALA A 109 3.33 17.16 7.68
N ASP A 110 2.34 17.54 8.50
CA ASP A 110 1.61 18.80 8.36
C ASP A 110 2.42 20.02 8.87
N SER A 111 3.65 19.81 9.33
CA SER A 111 4.59 20.82 9.82
C SER A 111 6.02 20.59 9.31
N ASN A 112 6.94 21.53 9.55
CA ASN A 112 8.30 21.47 9.02
C ASN A 112 9.23 20.46 9.72
N GLY A 113 8.95 20.09 10.96
CA GLY A 113 9.67 19.09 11.74
C GLY A 113 11.16 19.37 11.93
N TYR A 114 11.60 20.63 11.83
CA TYR A 114 13.02 20.99 11.75
C TYR A 114 13.48 21.94 12.88
N SER A 115 12.74 23.02 13.14
CA SER A 115 13.04 23.99 14.21
C SER A 115 12.06 23.86 15.38
N GLU A 116 12.37 24.44 16.54
CA GLU A 116 11.43 24.51 17.68
C GLU A 116 10.11 25.22 17.33
N LYS A 117 10.13 26.08 16.30
CA LYS A 117 8.93 26.77 15.83
C LYS A 117 7.95 25.81 15.15
N ASP A 118 8.46 24.74 14.54
CA ASP A 118 7.73 23.71 13.80
C ASP A 118 6.55 24.27 12.97
N SER A 119 6.84 25.19 12.05
CA SER A 119 5.78 25.92 11.33
C SER A 119 4.87 24.96 10.54
N GLU A 120 3.56 25.21 10.57
CA GLU A 120 2.57 24.46 9.79
C GLU A 120 2.80 24.62 8.28
N ARG A 121 2.58 23.53 7.54
CA ARG A 121 2.59 23.46 6.08
C ARG A 121 1.14 23.52 5.57
N PRO A 122 0.61 24.71 5.20
CA PRO A 122 -0.82 24.91 4.98
C PRO A 122 -1.42 24.05 3.85
N TRP A 123 -0.60 23.52 2.95
CA TRP A 123 -1.03 22.76 1.78
C TRP A 123 -0.54 21.31 1.75
N ALA A 124 0.15 20.84 2.81
CA ALA A 124 0.69 19.47 2.85
C ALA A 124 -0.39 18.41 2.64
N PHE A 125 -1.57 18.62 3.22
CA PHE A 125 -2.73 17.72 3.10
C PHE A 125 -3.13 17.39 1.65
N LYS A 126 -2.85 18.27 0.68
CA LYS A 126 -3.14 17.99 -0.74
C LYS A 126 -2.33 16.79 -1.24
N TYR A 127 -1.07 16.67 -0.82
CA TYR A 127 -0.22 15.54 -1.16
C TYR A 127 -0.70 14.25 -0.47
N ARG A 128 -1.08 14.32 0.82
CA ARG A 128 -1.72 13.20 1.52
C ARG A 128 -2.95 12.70 0.77
N ASP A 129 -3.84 13.61 0.40
CA ASP A 129 -5.09 13.25 -0.26
C ASP A 129 -4.82 12.70 -1.68
N TYR A 130 -3.80 13.21 -2.38
CA TYR A 130 -3.34 12.63 -3.65
C TYR A 130 -2.85 11.18 -3.49
N VAL A 131 -2.06 10.89 -2.44
CA VAL A 131 -1.60 9.53 -2.15
C VAL A 131 -2.79 8.61 -1.90
N VAL A 132 -3.71 9.01 -1.02
CA VAL A 132 -4.94 8.24 -0.71
C VAL A 132 -5.76 7.96 -1.97
N ARG A 133 -5.99 8.98 -2.81
CA ARG A 133 -6.70 8.81 -4.10
C ARG A 133 -5.96 7.86 -5.04
N SER A 134 -4.64 7.96 -5.11
CA SER A 134 -3.82 7.11 -5.99
C SER A 134 -3.91 5.63 -5.63
N PHE A 135 -3.94 5.31 -4.32
CA PHE A 135 -4.16 3.93 -3.86
C PHE A 135 -5.58 3.45 -4.16
N ASN A 136 -6.61 4.26 -3.88
CA ASN A 136 -8.01 3.89 -4.16
C ASN A 136 -8.32 3.72 -5.65
N ALA A 137 -7.61 4.43 -6.52
CA ALA A 137 -7.76 4.33 -7.97
C ALA A 137 -6.92 3.21 -8.60
N ASP A 138 -6.20 2.40 -7.80
CA ASP A 138 -5.22 1.41 -8.26
C ASP A 138 -4.25 2.00 -9.30
N LYS A 139 -3.71 3.19 -9.01
CA LYS A 139 -2.84 3.90 -9.94
C LYS A 139 -1.60 3.02 -10.25
N PRO A 140 -1.27 2.80 -11.53
CA PRO A 140 -0.10 2.01 -11.90
C PRO A 140 1.16 2.52 -11.19
N TRP A 141 1.91 1.60 -10.59
CA TRP A 141 3.06 1.93 -9.75
C TRP A 141 4.08 2.84 -10.45
N ASN A 142 4.35 2.57 -11.74
CA ASN A 142 5.24 3.40 -12.55
C ASN A 142 4.71 4.83 -12.68
N GLN A 143 3.41 5.00 -12.92
CA GLN A 143 2.79 6.32 -13.02
C GLN A 143 2.81 7.05 -11.68
N PHE A 144 2.45 6.37 -10.59
CA PHE A 144 2.49 6.94 -9.24
C PHE A 144 3.88 7.47 -8.87
N LEU A 145 4.95 6.74 -9.21
CA LEU A 145 6.32 7.20 -8.98
C LEU A 145 6.73 8.33 -9.92
N THR A 146 6.41 8.24 -11.22
CA THR A 146 6.77 9.28 -12.18
C THR A 146 6.13 10.62 -11.83
N GLU A 147 4.84 10.65 -11.49
CA GLU A 147 4.14 11.87 -11.07
C GLU A 147 4.76 12.49 -9.81
N GLN A 148 5.25 11.67 -8.87
CA GLN A 148 5.88 12.18 -7.63
C GLN A 148 7.27 12.78 -7.86
N ILE A 149 8.05 12.23 -8.80
CA ILE A 149 9.42 12.67 -9.05
C ILE A 149 9.47 13.82 -10.05
N ALA A 150 8.55 13.85 -11.02
CA ALA A 150 8.63 14.74 -12.18
C ALA A 150 7.25 15.21 -12.67
N GLY A 151 6.24 15.28 -11.80
CA GLY A 151 4.87 15.62 -12.20
C GLY A 151 4.71 17.03 -12.77
N ASP A 152 5.55 17.97 -12.35
CA ASP A 152 5.67 19.32 -12.94
C ASP A 152 6.22 19.28 -14.37
N GLU A 153 7.18 18.40 -14.65
CA GLU A 153 7.74 18.18 -15.99
C GLU A 153 6.78 17.46 -16.96
N LEU A 154 5.70 16.85 -16.45
CA LEU A 154 4.66 16.23 -17.29
C LEU A 154 3.72 17.26 -17.92
N LEU A 155 3.82 18.54 -17.52
CA LEU A 155 2.93 19.61 -17.94
C LEU A 155 3.71 20.77 -18.54
N THR A 156 3.06 21.53 -19.41
CA THR A 156 3.64 22.74 -20.01
C THR A 156 2.93 23.98 -19.47
N PRO A 157 3.66 24.97 -18.90
CA PRO A 157 3.09 26.24 -18.49
C PRO A 157 2.42 27.00 -19.67
N PRO A 158 1.43 27.87 -19.41
CA PRO A 158 0.95 28.32 -18.10
C PRO A 158 -0.01 27.31 -17.43
N TYR A 159 0.09 27.17 -16.11
CA TYR A 159 -0.73 26.25 -15.29
C TYR A 159 -2.14 26.80 -15.02
N GLU A 160 -2.88 27.08 -16.07
CA GLU A 160 -4.23 27.64 -16.01
C GLU A 160 -5.27 26.61 -16.48
N ASN A 161 -6.45 26.60 -15.84
CA ASN A 161 -7.58 25.74 -16.20
C ASN A 161 -7.22 24.23 -16.27
N LEU A 162 -6.37 23.76 -15.36
CA LEU A 162 -5.94 22.37 -15.30
C LEU A 162 -7.11 21.41 -15.08
N THR A 163 -7.07 20.27 -15.74
CA THR A 163 -7.93 19.13 -15.38
C THR A 163 -7.53 18.58 -14.01
N PRO A 164 -8.41 17.82 -13.33
CA PRO A 164 -8.05 17.17 -12.06
C PRO A 164 -6.76 16.34 -12.14
N ASP A 165 -6.57 15.56 -13.21
CA ASP A 165 -5.37 14.72 -13.40
C ASP A 165 -4.10 15.55 -13.57
N GLN A 166 -4.19 16.69 -14.27
CA GLN A 166 -3.06 17.63 -14.41
C GLN A 166 -2.76 18.30 -13.07
N ALA A 167 -3.77 18.70 -12.31
CA ALA A 167 -3.57 19.24 -10.97
C ALA A 167 -2.96 18.20 -10.02
N ASP A 168 -3.30 16.92 -10.18
CA ASP A 168 -2.72 15.81 -9.42
C ASP A 168 -1.23 15.62 -9.76
N CYS A 169 -0.80 15.76 -11.02
CA CYS A 169 0.62 15.73 -11.37
C CYS A 169 1.43 16.82 -10.63
N LEU A 170 0.91 18.05 -10.57
CA LEU A 170 1.56 19.12 -9.80
C LEU A 170 1.54 18.83 -8.29
N THR A 171 0.44 18.29 -7.78
CA THR A 171 0.29 17.94 -6.37
C THR A 171 1.25 16.81 -5.97
N ALA A 172 1.43 15.81 -6.83
CA ALA A 172 2.30 14.66 -6.63
C ALA A 172 3.76 15.06 -6.43
N THR A 173 4.22 16.09 -7.15
CA THR A 173 5.58 16.65 -7.04
C THR A 173 5.87 17.21 -5.63
N GLY A 174 4.82 17.43 -4.82
CA GLY A 174 4.94 17.68 -3.38
C GLY A 174 5.75 16.62 -2.62
N PHE A 175 5.88 15.39 -3.15
CA PHE A 175 6.79 14.35 -2.65
C PHE A 175 8.19 14.89 -2.32
N LEU A 176 8.76 15.74 -3.18
CA LEU A 176 10.10 16.31 -3.03
C LEU A 176 10.21 17.33 -1.87
N ARG A 177 9.09 17.66 -1.21
CA ARG A 177 8.98 18.63 -0.13
C ARG A 177 8.56 18.00 1.19
N MET A 178 8.41 16.67 1.27
CA MET A 178 7.93 16.00 2.49
C MET A 178 9.00 15.92 3.58
N ILE A 179 10.28 15.84 3.22
CA ILE A 179 11.42 15.81 4.15
C ILE A 179 11.44 17.07 5.03
N PRO A 180 11.93 17.00 6.29
CA PRO A 180 12.15 18.18 7.12
C PRO A 180 12.93 19.27 6.37
N ASP A 181 12.40 20.49 6.39
CA ASP A 181 12.97 21.64 5.67
C ASP A 181 12.90 22.89 6.54
N GLY A 182 14.08 23.39 6.95
CA GLY A 182 14.23 24.61 7.74
C GLY A 182 14.40 25.88 6.94
N THR A 183 14.46 25.84 5.61
CA THR A 183 14.79 27.02 4.79
C THR A 183 13.76 28.16 4.94
N GLY A 184 12.51 27.83 5.30
CA GLY A 184 11.44 28.79 5.60
C GLY A 184 11.32 29.19 7.07
N ASP A 185 12.01 28.48 7.97
CA ASP A 185 12.04 28.77 9.40
C ASP A 185 13.29 29.60 9.69
N GLY A 186 13.15 30.90 9.92
CA GLY A 186 14.28 31.73 10.31
C GLY A 186 14.95 31.22 11.60
N GLY A 187 16.26 31.41 11.73
CA GLY A 187 16.99 31.13 12.98
C GLY A 187 17.60 29.73 13.11
N VAL A 188 17.74 28.97 12.02
CA VAL A 188 18.33 27.62 12.09
C VAL A 188 19.86 27.55 12.00
N ASP A 189 20.51 28.70 11.86
CA ASP A 189 21.97 28.87 11.97
C ASP A 189 22.28 30.21 12.67
N GLN A 190 21.88 30.37 13.94
CA GLN A 190 22.46 31.40 14.83
C GLN A 190 22.76 30.85 16.22
#